data_AF-Q8MXJ3-F1
#
_entry.id   AF-Q8MXJ3-F1
#
_cell.length_a   1.000
_cell.length_b   1.000
_cell.length_c   1.000
_cell.angle_alpha   90.00
_cell.angle_beta   90.00
_cell.angle_gamma   90.00
#
_symmetry.space_group_name_H-M   'P 1'
#
loop_
_entity.id
_entity.type
_entity.pdbx_description
1 polymer ?
#
loop_
_entity_poly.entity_id
_entity_poly.type
_entity_poly.pdbx_seq_one_letter_code
_entity_poly.pdbx_strand_id
1 'polypeptide(L)'
;MKGYRKLMKWEKLVSNHLVNDSVTVEADLNVFNLAGYKIFDKSTTKKFVLSQQFSDVSRIEEGESRFSRFEKRFNIPWRIELQRVSGFLEIHLHRGIEIEKPDDVFTIIKADCWFNLVSTNGKNLMRQMSAVFCRDVDMESLKKVIRWDDMMTDYVINDSFIIEAHIEILRIIEKKNFSPNWLSYMKPVFYERCFYITCKVNNVSRFQDGEKQWGNTELRYDIPW
;
A
#
# COMPACT_ATOMS: atom_id res chain seq x y z
N MET A 1 -24.84 -2.10 5.83
CA MET A 1 -23.70 -1.82 4.92
C MET A 1 -24.18 -0.98 3.73
N LYS A 2 -23.56 0.17 3.46
CA LYS A 2 -23.75 0.91 2.20
C LYS A 2 -22.71 0.41 1.19
N GLY A 3 -23.06 -0.58 0.38
CA GLY A 3 -22.19 -1.07 -0.70
C GLY A 3 -22.08 -0.07 -1.85
N TYR A 4 -20.94 -0.05 -2.54
CA TYR A 4 -20.76 0.70 -3.78
C TYR A 4 -21.73 0.16 -4.83
N ARG A 5 -22.70 0.99 -5.27
CA ARG A 5 -23.77 0.57 -6.19
C ARG A 5 -23.33 0.39 -7.65
N LYS A 6 -22.07 0.67 -7.98
CA LYS A 6 -21.51 0.61 -9.34
C LYS A 6 -20.05 0.17 -9.32
N LEU A 7 -19.81 -1.12 -9.06
CA LEU A 7 -18.46 -1.71 -9.11
C LEU A 7 -17.98 -1.89 -10.56
N MET A 8 -18.82 -2.51 -11.39
CA MET A 8 -18.53 -2.85 -12.78
C MET A 8 -19.84 -2.97 -13.57
N LYS A 9 -19.80 -2.76 -14.89
CA LYS A 9 -20.93 -3.07 -15.78
C LYS A 9 -21.06 -4.59 -15.96
N TRP A 10 -22.29 -5.10 -16.05
CA TRP A 10 -22.56 -6.54 -16.15
C TRP A 10 -21.91 -7.17 -17.38
N GLU A 11 -22.01 -6.52 -18.54
CA GLU A 11 -21.47 -7.03 -19.80
C GLU A 11 -19.96 -7.23 -19.70
N LYS A 12 -19.26 -6.31 -19.01
CA LYS A 12 -17.82 -6.38 -18.78
C LYS A 12 -17.46 -7.50 -17.80
N LEU A 13 -18.28 -7.74 -16.78
CA LEU A 13 -18.10 -8.85 -15.85
C LEU A 13 -18.22 -10.19 -16.60
N VAL A 14 -19.26 -10.33 -17.42
CA VAL A 14 -19.52 -11.54 -18.20
C VAL A 14 -18.43 -11.80 -19.23
N SER A 15 -18.00 -10.78 -19.99
CA SER A 15 -17.05 -10.97 -21.08
C SER A 15 -15.61 -11.22 -20.63
N ASN A 16 -15.21 -10.64 -19.49
CA ASN A 16 -13.79 -10.58 -19.12
C ASN A 16 -13.44 -11.39 -17.86
N HIS A 17 -14.42 -11.74 -17.03
CA HIS A 17 -14.16 -12.26 -15.69
C HIS A 17 -14.85 -13.60 -15.39
N LEU A 18 -15.70 -14.11 -16.30
CA LEU A 18 -16.29 -15.44 -16.15
C LEU A 18 -15.31 -16.55 -16.54
N VAL A 19 -15.20 -17.55 -15.67
CA VAL A 19 -14.51 -18.82 -15.94
C VAL A 19 -15.45 -19.95 -15.58
N ASN A 20 -15.81 -20.79 -16.56
CA ASN A 20 -16.76 -21.90 -16.38
C ASN A 20 -18.08 -21.48 -15.71
N ASP A 21 -18.68 -20.38 -16.21
CA ASP A 21 -19.90 -19.78 -15.66
C ASP A 21 -19.84 -19.41 -14.17
N SER A 22 -18.62 -19.11 -13.70
CA SER A 22 -18.36 -18.69 -12.33
C SER A 22 -17.46 -17.46 -12.29
N VAL A 23 -17.66 -16.62 -11.29
CA VAL A 23 -16.81 -15.47 -10.99
C VAL A 23 -16.37 -15.52 -9.53
N THR A 24 -15.11 -15.21 -9.29
CA THR A 24 -14.58 -15.05 -7.93
C THR A 24 -14.49 -13.57 -7.62
N VAL A 25 -15.17 -13.16 -6.54
CA VAL A 25 -15.10 -11.80 -6.02
C VAL A 25 -14.25 -11.82 -4.76
N GLU A 26 -13.22 -10.99 -4.73
CA GLU A 26 -12.36 -10.80 -3.58
C GLU A 26 -12.62 -9.41 -3.00
N ALA A 27 -12.86 -9.37 -1.70
CA ALA A 27 -13.07 -8.13 -0.96
C ALA A 27 -12.05 -8.04 0.18
N ASP A 28 -11.25 -6.98 0.12
CA ASP A 28 -10.30 -6.62 1.18
C ASP A 28 -11.02 -5.75 2.20
N LEU A 29 -11.30 -6.32 3.37
CA LEU A 29 -11.97 -5.62 4.44
C LEU A 29 -10.97 -5.24 5.53
N ASN A 30 -10.89 -3.93 5.77
CA ASN A 30 -10.12 -3.35 6.86
C ASN A 30 -11.09 -2.90 7.96
N VAL A 31 -11.14 -3.63 9.08
CA VAL A 31 -11.98 -3.26 10.23
C VAL A 31 -11.15 -2.45 11.22
N PHE A 32 -11.64 -1.27 11.61
CA PHE A 32 -11.05 -0.46 12.67
C PHE A 32 -12.07 -0.24 13.78
N ASN A 33 -11.71 -0.58 15.02
CA ASN A 33 -12.44 -0.11 16.19
C ASN A 33 -11.95 1.32 16.52
N LEU A 34 -12.79 2.32 16.26
CA LEU A 34 -12.43 3.75 16.31
C LEU A 34 -13.20 4.53 17.38
N ALA A 35 -13.33 4.00 18.59
CA ALA A 35 -13.80 4.82 19.71
C ALA A 35 -12.77 5.92 20.06
N GLY A 36 -13.13 7.19 19.87
CA GLY A 36 -12.35 8.36 20.31
C GLY A 36 -11.33 8.96 19.34
N TYR A 37 -11.46 8.74 18.02
CA TYR A 37 -10.52 9.25 17.01
C TYR A 37 -11.08 10.45 16.23
N LYS A 38 -10.33 11.56 16.13
CA LYS A 38 -10.62 12.63 15.15
C LYS A 38 -10.13 12.19 13.78
N ILE A 39 -11.03 11.73 12.93
CA ILE A 39 -10.72 11.46 11.53
C ILE A 39 -10.67 12.81 10.81
N PHE A 40 -9.47 13.28 10.45
CA PHE A 40 -9.34 14.34 9.47
C PHE A 40 -9.60 13.75 8.08
N ASP A 41 -10.87 13.50 7.76
CA ASP A 41 -11.30 13.18 6.40
C ASP A 41 -11.31 14.49 5.59
N LYS A 42 -10.13 15.11 5.45
CA LYS A 42 -9.96 16.27 4.59
C LYS A 42 -9.79 15.70 3.19
N SER A 43 -10.91 15.61 2.48
CA SER A 43 -11.19 15.03 1.15
C SER A 43 -10.37 15.57 -0.03
N THR A 44 -9.13 15.99 0.20
CA THR A 44 -8.15 16.28 -0.84
C THR A 44 -7.05 15.24 -0.74
N THR A 45 -7.17 14.21 -1.58
CA THR A 45 -6.09 13.31 -1.94
C THR A 45 -4.82 14.10 -2.20
N LYS A 46 -3.73 13.75 -1.51
CA LYS A 46 -2.44 14.45 -1.65
C LYS A 46 -1.54 13.59 -2.52
N LYS A 47 -1.11 14.14 -3.66
CA LYS A 47 -0.22 13.45 -4.59
C LYS A 47 1.12 14.17 -4.69
N PHE A 48 2.19 13.42 -4.79
CA PHE A 48 3.53 13.95 -5.01
C PHE A 48 4.44 12.90 -5.64
N VAL A 49 5.58 13.35 -6.15
CA VAL A 49 6.61 12.48 -6.72
C VAL A 49 7.92 12.71 -5.98
N LEU A 50 8.61 11.62 -5.65
CA LEU A 50 10.01 11.59 -5.25
C LEU A 50 10.80 11.04 -6.43
N SER A 51 11.84 11.75 -6.88
CA SER A 51 12.70 11.30 -7.98
C SER A 51 14.13 11.23 -7.48
N GLN A 52 14.73 10.04 -7.51
CA GLN A 52 16.10 9.82 -7.08
C GLN A 52 16.90 9.11 -8.17
N GLN A 53 18.02 9.71 -8.55
CA GLN A 53 19.05 9.04 -9.35
C GLN A 53 20.01 8.28 -8.44
N PHE A 54 20.19 6.98 -8.68
CA PHE A 54 21.23 6.18 -8.02
C PHE A 54 22.41 6.04 -8.99
N SER A 55 23.61 6.31 -8.52
CA SER A 55 24.88 6.19 -9.27
C SER A 55 25.80 5.16 -8.63
N ASP A 56 26.86 4.78 -9.34
CA ASP A 56 27.82 3.74 -8.93
C ASP A 56 27.11 2.40 -8.64
N VAL A 57 26.06 2.09 -9.41
CA VAL A 57 25.14 0.99 -9.17
C VAL A 57 25.83 -0.37 -9.31
N SER A 58 26.82 -0.45 -10.20
CA SER A 58 27.68 -1.62 -10.39
C SER A 58 28.47 -2.02 -9.14
N ARG A 59 28.66 -1.09 -8.19
CA ARG A 59 29.37 -1.32 -6.93
C ARG A 59 28.47 -1.74 -5.78
N ILE A 60 27.15 -1.78 -5.99
CA ILE A 60 26.20 -2.14 -4.94
C ILE A 60 26.28 -3.64 -4.70
N GLU A 61 26.70 -4.00 -3.49
CA GLU A 61 26.81 -5.39 -3.07
C GLU A 61 25.46 -5.97 -2.62
N GLU A 62 25.40 -7.30 -2.58
CA GLU A 62 24.23 -8.03 -2.09
C GLU A 62 23.95 -7.67 -0.62
N GLY A 63 22.73 -7.19 -0.33
CA GLY A 63 22.32 -6.70 0.99
C GLY A 63 22.71 -5.26 1.31
N GLU A 64 23.44 -4.57 0.43
CA GLU A 64 23.82 -3.17 0.65
C GLU A 64 22.62 -2.23 0.46
N SER A 65 22.50 -1.26 1.38
CA SER A 65 21.42 -0.26 1.40
C SER A 65 21.91 1.09 0.86
N ARG A 66 21.21 1.61 -0.16
CA ARG A 66 21.44 2.96 -0.70
C ARG A 66 20.22 3.84 -0.48
N PHE A 67 20.41 4.97 0.18
CA PHE A 67 19.32 5.88 0.55
C PHE A 67 19.34 7.16 -0.27
N SER A 68 18.16 7.62 -0.70
CA SER A 68 17.96 9.00 -1.09
C SER A 68 18.08 9.93 0.12
N ARG A 69 18.24 11.23 -0.15
CA ARG A 69 18.03 12.25 0.89
C ARG A 69 16.55 12.28 1.29
N PHE A 70 16.28 12.76 2.50
CA PHE A 70 14.91 13.04 2.91
C PHE A 70 14.36 14.25 2.17
N GLU A 71 13.13 14.13 1.70
CA GLU A 71 12.33 15.21 1.13
C GLU A 71 11.03 15.39 1.92
N LYS A 72 10.76 16.62 2.37
CA LYS A 72 9.57 16.92 3.17
C LYS A 72 8.38 17.21 2.24
N ARG A 73 7.34 16.37 2.30
CA ARG A 73 6.10 16.52 1.53
C ARG A 73 4.92 16.43 2.49
N PHE A 74 4.06 17.43 2.48
CA PHE A 74 2.91 17.53 3.40
C PHE A 74 3.30 17.43 4.88
N ASN A 75 4.42 18.05 5.24
CA ASN A 75 5.03 17.99 6.57
C ASN A 75 5.39 16.57 7.04
N ILE A 76 5.67 15.67 6.11
CA ILE A 76 6.16 14.33 6.42
C ILE A 76 7.47 14.16 5.64
N PRO A 77 8.58 13.77 6.28
CA PRO A 77 9.82 13.45 5.58
C PRO A 77 9.71 12.08 4.91
N TRP A 78 10.10 12.01 3.64
CA TRP A 78 10.10 10.78 2.85
C TRP A 78 11.47 10.53 2.24
N ARG A 79 11.85 9.26 2.07
CA ARG A 79 13.03 8.89 1.27
C ARG A 79 12.83 7.53 0.61
N ILE A 80 13.56 7.29 -0.46
CA ILE A 80 13.63 6.00 -1.15
C ILE A 80 14.90 5.30 -0.70
N GLU A 81 14.80 4.02 -0.39
CA GLU A 81 15.92 3.12 -0.22
C GLU A 81 15.90 2.08 -1.35
N LEU A 82 17.11 1.75 -1.81
CA LEU A 82 17.38 0.73 -2.80
C LEU A 82 18.24 -0.35 -2.15
N GLN A 83 17.89 -1.61 -2.41
CA GLN A 83 18.70 -2.77 -2.02
C GLN A 83 18.78 -3.79 -3.16
N ARG A 84 19.89 -4.52 -3.20
CA ARG A 84 20.03 -5.76 -3.97
C ARG A 84 19.81 -6.95 -3.03
N VAL A 85 18.76 -7.75 -3.24
CA VAL A 85 18.43 -8.89 -2.37
C VAL A 85 18.06 -10.14 -3.18
N SER A 86 18.74 -11.24 -2.90
CA SER A 86 18.72 -12.49 -3.64
C SER A 86 18.84 -12.32 -5.16
N GLY A 87 19.66 -11.38 -5.62
CA GLY A 87 19.81 -11.07 -7.05
C GLY A 87 18.62 -10.33 -7.68
N PHE A 88 17.76 -9.71 -6.88
CA PHE A 88 16.69 -8.81 -7.33
C PHE A 88 16.89 -7.41 -6.78
N LEU A 89 16.34 -6.42 -7.48
CA LEU A 89 16.15 -5.07 -6.95
C LEU A 89 14.97 -5.09 -5.97
N GLU A 90 15.19 -4.57 -4.76
CA GLU A 90 14.14 -4.17 -3.82
C GLU A 90 14.15 -2.66 -3.65
N ILE A 91 12.95 -2.08 -3.54
CA ILE A 91 12.75 -0.64 -3.34
C ILE A 91 11.93 -0.47 -2.07
N HIS A 92 12.40 0.37 -1.15
CA HIS A 92 11.70 0.66 0.09
C HIS A 92 11.35 2.15 0.13
N LEU A 93 10.12 2.46 0.52
CA LEU A 93 9.70 3.82 0.81
C LEU A 93 9.69 4.02 2.31
N HIS A 94 10.45 5.00 2.76
CA HIS A 94 10.55 5.35 4.17
C HIS A 94 9.76 6.62 4.45
N ARG A 95 9.05 6.61 5.56
CA ARG A 95 8.49 7.79 6.21
C ARG A 95 9.33 8.10 7.45
N GLY A 96 10.13 9.16 7.39
CA GLY A 96 10.90 9.59 8.56
C GLY A 96 9.99 10.01 9.72
N ILE A 97 10.54 9.91 10.93
CA ILE A 97 9.87 10.34 12.16
C ILE A 97 10.20 11.82 12.39
N GLU A 98 9.18 12.67 12.56
CA GLU A 98 9.40 14.03 13.05
C GLU A 98 9.72 13.98 14.55
N ILE A 99 10.95 14.29 14.91
CA ILE A 99 11.44 14.33 16.31
C ILE A 99 10.63 15.33 17.17
N GLU A 100 9.97 16.30 16.54
CA GLU A 100 9.26 17.39 17.19
C GLU A 100 7.81 17.04 17.60
N LYS A 101 7.25 15.89 17.19
CA LYS A 101 5.89 15.52 17.63
C LYS A 101 5.97 14.93 19.05
N PRO A 102 5.13 15.38 20.00
CA PRO A 102 5.08 14.80 21.33
C PRO A 102 4.85 13.28 21.26
N ASP A 103 5.45 12.52 22.18
CA ASP A 103 5.33 11.04 22.27
C ASP A 103 3.88 10.53 22.33
N ASP A 104 2.94 11.42 22.62
CA ASP A 104 1.51 11.15 22.70
C ASP A 104 0.77 11.31 21.38
N VAL A 105 1.40 11.74 20.29
CA VAL A 105 0.75 11.84 18.98
C VAL A 105 1.04 10.59 18.15
N PHE A 106 -0.02 9.87 17.81
CA PHE A 106 0.02 8.69 16.94
C PHE A 106 -0.47 9.08 15.55
N THR A 107 0.33 8.79 14.51
CA THR A 107 0.00 9.12 13.11
C THR A 107 0.00 7.85 12.26
N ILE A 108 -1.13 7.54 11.62
CA ILE A 108 -1.24 6.52 10.56
C ILE A 108 -1.36 7.25 9.21
N ILE A 109 -0.60 6.79 8.22
CA ILE A 109 -0.68 7.25 6.85
C ILE A 109 -0.97 6.05 5.96
N LYS A 110 -2.04 6.15 5.17
CA LYS A 110 -2.35 5.18 4.10
C LYS A 110 -2.10 5.83 2.76
N ALA A 111 -1.34 5.17 1.91
CA ALA A 111 -1.00 5.66 0.58
C ALA A 111 -0.98 4.55 -0.46
N ASP A 112 -1.35 4.88 -1.69
CA ASP A 112 -1.00 4.07 -2.85
C ASP A 112 0.26 4.66 -3.49
N CYS A 113 1.17 3.78 -3.90
CA CYS A 113 2.47 4.15 -4.42
C CYS A 113 2.73 3.46 -5.76
N TRP A 114 3.20 4.21 -6.75
CA TRP A 114 3.71 3.66 -8.01
C TRP A 114 5.20 3.97 -8.14
N PHE A 115 6.01 2.94 -8.34
CA PHE A 115 7.43 3.06 -8.57
C PHE A 115 7.72 2.86 -10.04
N ASN A 116 8.39 3.83 -10.64
CA ASN A 116 8.80 3.82 -12.02
C ASN A 116 10.32 3.79 -12.09
N LEU A 117 10.86 2.73 -12.66
CA LEU A 117 12.26 2.65 -13.04
C LEU A 117 12.41 3.28 -14.42
N VAL A 118 13.12 4.40 -14.50
CA VAL A 118 13.23 5.19 -15.74
C VAL A 118 14.62 5.05 -16.33
N SER A 119 14.67 4.56 -17.58
CA SER A 119 15.89 4.57 -18.40
C SER A 119 15.88 5.76 -19.35
N THR A 120 17.06 6.33 -19.62
CA THR A 120 17.18 7.44 -20.57
C THR A 120 16.93 7.02 -22.02
N ASN A 121 16.90 5.71 -22.31
CA ASN A 121 16.51 5.16 -23.61
C ASN A 121 14.98 5.06 -23.83
N GLY A 122 14.18 5.53 -22.88
CA GLY A 122 12.71 5.50 -22.94
C GLY A 122 12.07 4.22 -22.41
N LYS A 123 12.85 3.19 -22.02
CA LYS A 123 12.30 2.04 -21.28
C LYS A 123 11.86 2.49 -19.88
N ASN A 124 10.70 2.00 -19.46
CA ASN A 124 10.19 2.21 -18.13
C ASN A 124 9.61 0.91 -17.53
N LEU A 125 9.79 0.73 -16.22
CA LEU A 125 9.18 -0.36 -15.47
C LEU A 125 8.36 0.20 -14.33
N MET A 126 7.04 0.08 -14.43
CA MET A 126 6.13 0.49 -13.38
C MET A 126 5.73 -0.70 -12.49
N ARG A 127 5.72 -0.46 -11.18
CA ARG A 127 5.19 -1.35 -10.14
C ARG A 127 4.38 -0.55 -9.16
N GLN A 128 3.46 -1.20 -8.45
CA GLN A 128 2.59 -0.54 -7.48
C GLN A 128 2.54 -1.30 -6.15
N MET A 129 2.34 -0.57 -5.07
CA MET A 129 2.04 -1.12 -3.75
C MET A 129 1.08 -0.20 -3.00
N SER A 130 0.27 -0.77 -2.11
CA SER A 130 -0.43 -0.02 -1.07
C SER A 130 0.42 -0.06 0.20
N ALA A 131 0.55 1.08 0.87
CA ALA A 131 1.47 1.29 1.98
C ALA A 131 0.75 1.82 3.21
N VAL A 132 1.09 1.30 4.40
CA VAL A 132 0.55 1.77 5.68
C VAL A 132 1.70 2.11 6.62
N PHE A 133 1.91 3.40 6.85
CA PHE A 133 2.92 3.89 7.79
C PHE A 133 2.26 4.19 9.13
N CYS A 134 2.82 3.66 10.22
CA CYS A 134 2.39 3.97 11.59
C CYS A 134 3.59 4.30 12.47
N ARG A 135 3.46 4.27 13.80
CA ARG A 135 4.59 4.55 14.70
C ARG A 135 5.67 3.47 14.58
N ASP A 136 5.25 2.22 14.54
CA ASP A 136 6.14 1.06 14.59
C ASP A 136 6.52 0.54 13.19
N VAL A 137 5.92 1.12 12.15
CA VAL A 137 6.16 0.81 10.74
C VAL A 137 6.44 2.11 10.00
N ASP A 138 7.71 2.43 9.83
CA ASP A 138 8.20 3.61 9.12
C ASP A 138 8.65 3.30 7.68
N MET A 139 8.60 2.03 7.28
CA MET A 139 9.05 1.55 5.98
C MET A 139 8.06 0.56 5.38
N GLU A 140 7.84 0.71 4.07
CA GLU A 140 7.13 -0.26 3.24
C GLU A 140 7.99 -0.66 2.04
N SER A 141 7.90 -1.92 1.60
CA SER A 141 8.85 -2.49 0.64
C SER A 141 8.17 -3.11 -0.58
N LEU A 142 8.68 -2.79 -1.76
CA LEU A 142 8.41 -3.50 -3.00
C LEU A 142 9.55 -4.49 -3.27
N LYS A 143 9.29 -5.78 -2.98
CA LYS A 143 10.28 -6.85 -3.13
C LYS A 143 10.27 -7.42 -4.55
N LYS A 144 11.43 -7.93 -4.99
CA LYS A 144 11.59 -8.60 -6.29
C LYS A 144 11.03 -7.80 -7.47
N VAL A 145 11.38 -6.51 -7.55
CA VAL A 145 10.90 -5.57 -8.57
C VAL A 145 11.26 -6.06 -9.98
N ILE A 146 12.52 -6.40 -10.16
CA ILE A 146 13.17 -6.89 -11.38
C ILE A 146 14.44 -7.66 -10.96
N ARG A 147 14.88 -8.64 -11.76
CA ARG A 147 16.19 -9.27 -11.54
C ARG A 147 17.29 -8.22 -11.72
N TRP A 148 18.31 -8.28 -10.87
CA TRP A 148 19.38 -7.29 -10.86
C TRP A 148 20.10 -7.21 -12.21
N ASP A 149 20.42 -8.36 -12.81
CA ASP A 149 21.12 -8.41 -14.11
C ASP A 149 20.29 -7.82 -15.25
N ASP A 150 18.97 -8.08 -15.25
CA ASP A 150 18.05 -7.51 -16.23
C ASP A 150 17.95 -5.99 -16.06
N MET A 151 17.91 -5.50 -14.81
CA MET A 151 17.96 -4.07 -14.49
C MET A 151 19.26 -3.42 -15.00
N MET A 152 20.41 -4.02 -14.69
CA MET A 152 21.73 -3.53 -15.14
C MET A 152 21.81 -3.45 -16.67
N THR A 153 21.21 -4.40 -17.37
CA THR A 153 21.26 -4.47 -18.84
C THR A 153 20.31 -3.46 -19.49
N ASP A 154 19.08 -3.36 -18.99
CA ASP A 154 18.01 -2.63 -19.70
C ASP A 154 17.81 -1.18 -19.24
N TYR A 155 18.16 -0.88 -17.98
CA TYR A 155 17.80 0.38 -17.32
C TYR A 155 18.99 1.21 -16.86
N VAL A 156 20.13 0.59 -16.58
CA VAL A 156 21.32 1.31 -16.10
C VAL A 156 22.11 1.89 -17.27
N ILE A 157 22.36 3.20 -17.22
CA ILE A 157 23.12 3.95 -18.23
C ILE A 157 24.16 4.80 -17.51
N ASN A 158 25.42 4.70 -17.96
CA ASN A 158 26.57 5.34 -17.31
C ASN A 158 26.63 5.03 -15.80
N ASP A 159 26.41 3.75 -15.47
CA ASP A 159 26.38 3.23 -14.10
C ASP A 159 25.37 3.96 -13.17
N SER A 160 24.28 4.45 -13.75
CA SER A 160 23.22 5.13 -13.02
C SER A 160 21.83 4.85 -13.59
N PHE A 161 20.81 5.02 -12.75
CA PHE A 161 19.41 4.98 -13.16
C PHE A 161 18.54 5.84 -12.24
N ILE A 162 17.28 6.08 -12.62
CA ILE A 162 16.34 6.89 -11.86
C ILE A 162 15.19 6.03 -11.36
N ILE A 163 14.83 6.21 -10.08
CA ILE A 163 13.57 5.74 -9.50
C ILE A 163 12.68 6.95 -9.26
N GLU A 164 11.48 6.92 -9.82
CA GLU A 164 10.40 7.84 -9.48
C GLU A 164 9.38 7.09 -8.62
N ALA A 165 9.13 7.56 -7.41
CA ALA A 165 8.01 7.11 -6.58
C ALA A 165 6.90 8.16 -6.68
N HIS A 166 5.75 7.77 -7.23
CA HIS A 166 4.53 8.55 -7.24
C HIS A 166 3.68 8.10 -6.05
N ILE A 167 3.47 8.99 -5.08
CA ILE A 167 2.73 8.68 -3.85
C ILE A 167 1.40 9.42 -3.89
N GLU A 168 0.33 8.68 -3.63
CA GLU A 168 -1.01 9.18 -3.40
C GLU A 168 -1.43 8.87 -1.95
N ILE A 169 -1.38 9.87 -1.08
CA ILE A 169 -1.87 9.73 0.29
C ILE A 169 -3.40 9.74 0.27
N LEU A 170 -3.96 8.58 0.60
CA LEU A 170 -5.40 8.34 0.70
C LEU A 170 -5.95 8.87 2.01
N ARG A 171 -5.21 8.70 3.11
CA ARG A 171 -5.66 9.09 4.44
C ARG A 171 -4.50 9.35 5.38
N ILE A 172 -4.65 10.37 6.23
CA ILE A 172 -3.80 10.63 7.39
C ILE A 172 -4.70 10.63 8.63
N ILE A 173 -4.39 9.81 9.62
CA ILE A 173 -5.12 9.73 10.89
C ILE A 173 -4.14 10.14 11.98
N GLU A 174 -4.44 11.25 12.68
CA GLU A 174 -3.67 11.69 13.84
C GLU A 174 -4.52 11.52 15.11
N LYS A 175 -3.99 10.83 16.12
CA LYS A 175 -4.58 10.72 17.45
C LYS A 175 -3.65 11.36 18.46
N LYS A 176 -4.16 12.31 19.24
CA LYS A 176 -3.53 12.66 20.52
C LYS A 176 -3.98 11.62 21.54
N ASN A 177 -3.05 10.92 22.16
CA ASN A 177 -3.34 10.09 23.33
C ASN A 177 -3.88 11.01 24.42
N PHE A 178 -5.19 11.07 24.58
CA PHE A 178 -5.75 11.28 25.90
C PHE A 178 -5.52 9.96 26.63
N SER A 179 -4.45 9.89 27.42
CA SER A 179 -4.28 8.84 28.41
C SER A 179 -4.91 9.32 29.71
N PRO A 180 -6.15 8.92 30.06
CA PRO A 180 -6.52 8.95 31.46
C PRO A 180 -5.69 7.87 32.16
N ASN A 181 -5.04 8.24 33.27
CA ASN A 181 -4.02 7.47 34.01
C ASN A 181 -4.35 6.00 34.35
N TRP A 182 -5.56 5.51 34.11
CA TRP A 182 -5.97 4.12 34.38
C TRP A 182 -5.78 3.16 33.18
N LEU A 183 -5.43 3.65 31.98
CA LEU A 183 -5.17 2.80 30.79
C LEU A 183 -3.70 2.39 30.60
N SER A 184 -2.78 2.79 31.49
CA SER A 184 -1.33 2.50 31.39
C SER A 184 -0.96 1.01 31.40
N TYR A 185 -1.91 0.13 31.71
CA TYR A 185 -1.71 -1.33 31.73
C TYR A 185 -2.26 -2.05 30.49
N MET A 186 -2.99 -1.38 29.62
CA MET A 186 -3.47 -1.94 28.35
C MET A 186 -2.63 -1.33 27.23
N LYS A 187 -1.57 -2.02 26.79
CA LYS A 187 -0.95 -1.72 25.49
C LYS A 187 -2.09 -1.72 24.46
N PRO A 188 -2.30 -0.65 23.67
CA PRO A 188 -3.30 -0.69 22.62
C PRO A 188 -2.89 -1.76 21.62
N VAL A 189 -3.53 -2.93 21.71
CA VAL A 189 -3.41 -3.98 20.71
C VAL A 189 -4.20 -3.50 19.50
N PHE A 190 -3.50 -2.91 18.54
CA PHE A 190 -4.05 -2.64 17.24
C PHE A 190 -4.28 -3.99 16.54
N TYR A 191 -5.51 -4.47 16.54
CA TYR A 191 -5.92 -5.53 15.61
C TYR A 191 -6.13 -4.89 14.24
N GLU A 192 -5.06 -4.76 13.46
CA GLU A 192 -5.22 -4.67 12.00
C GLU A 192 -5.49 -6.09 11.52
N ARG A 193 -6.77 -6.42 11.33
CA ARG A 193 -7.15 -7.65 10.65
C ARG A 193 -7.64 -7.28 9.27
N CYS A 194 -6.76 -7.43 8.30
CA CYS A 194 -7.15 -7.56 6.90
C CYS A 194 -7.73 -8.95 6.75
N PHE A 195 -9.02 -9.05 6.43
CA PHE A 195 -9.58 -10.32 6.02
C PHE A 195 -9.88 -10.27 4.54
N TYR A 196 -9.38 -11.29 3.85
CA TYR A 196 -9.76 -11.60 2.48
C TYR A 196 -11.06 -12.37 2.55
N ILE A 197 -12.14 -11.76 2.04
CA ILE A 197 -13.36 -12.51 1.76
C ILE A 197 -13.34 -12.84 0.29
N THR A 198 -13.15 -14.12 -0.02
CA THR A 198 -13.29 -14.66 -1.36
C THR A 198 -14.64 -15.33 -1.47
N CYS A 199 -15.47 -14.87 -2.41
CA CYS A 199 -16.75 -15.48 -2.71
C CYS A 199 -16.75 -15.95 -4.16
N LYS A 200 -16.96 -17.25 -4.37
CA LYS A 200 -17.19 -17.80 -5.70
C LYS A 200 -18.69 -17.84 -5.97
N VAL A 201 -19.11 -17.11 -6.99
CA VAL A 201 -20.49 -17.11 -7.50
C VAL A 201 -20.54 -18.03 -8.70
N ASN A 202 -21.43 -19.02 -8.68
CA ASN A 202 -21.60 -19.98 -9.77
C ASN A 202 -22.92 -19.74 -10.50
N ASN A 203 -23.02 -20.25 -11.72
CA ASN A 203 -24.20 -20.12 -12.58
C ASN A 203 -24.56 -18.66 -12.87
N VAL A 204 -23.56 -17.82 -13.10
CA VAL A 204 -23.74 -16.37 -13.30
C VAL A 204 -24.64 -16.08 -14.50
N SER A 205 -24.57 -16.92 -15.54
CA SER A 205 -25.44 -16.86 -16.72
C SER A 205 -26.95 -16.97 -16.41
N ARG A 206 -27.31 -17.52 -15.24
CA ARG A 206 -28.71 -17.73 -14.84
C ARG A 206 -29.26 -16.65 -13.92
N PHE A 207 -28.44 -15.67 -13.54
CA PHE A 207 -28.88 -14.58 -12.67
C PHE A 207 -29.96 -13.73 -13.34
N GLN A 208 -31.02 -13.44 -12.59
CA GLN A 208 -32.05 -12.50 -13.00
C GLN A 208 -31.80 -11.10 -12.43
N ASP A 209 -32.35 -10.08 -13.10
CA ASP A 209 -32.26 -8.70 -12.64
C ASP A 209 -32.84 -8.56 -11.22
N GLY A 210 -32.00 -8.09 -10.29
CA GLY A 210 -32.36 -7.93 -8.88
C GLY A 210 -32.19 -9.18 -8.02
N GLU A 211 -31.82 -10.33 -8.60
CA GLU A 211 -31.45 -11.52 -7.86
C GLU A 211 -30.19 -11.26 -7.01
N LYS A 212 -30.18 -11.81 -5.79
CA LYS A 212 -29.07 -11.69 -4.85
C LYS A 212 -28.62 -13.08 -4.46
N GLN A 213 -27.34 -13.37 -4.67
CA GLN A 213 -26.68 -14.51 -4.05
C GLN A 213 -25.75 -14.03 -2.94
N TRP A 214 -25.71 -14.81 -1.88
CA TRP A 214 -24.86 -14.57 -0.73
C TRP A 214 -23.77 -15.63 -0.72
N GLY A 215 -22.52 -15.22 -0.54
CA GLY A 215 -21.46 -16.17 -0.23
C GLY A 215 -21.75 -16.87 1.09
N ASN A 216 -21.15 -18.05 1.31
CA ASN A 216 -21.20 -18.70 2.61
C ASN A 216 -20.65 -17.72 3.66
N THR A 217 -21.51 -17.29 4.58
CA THR A 217 -21.07 -16.53 5.75
C THR A 217 -20.32 -17.48 6.66
N GLU A 218 -19.03 -17.70 6.40
CA GLU A 218 -18.21 -18.36 7.40
C GLU A 218 -18.17 -17.44 8.63
N LEU A 219 -18.74 -17.91 9.74
CA LEU A 219 -18.52 -17.37 11.08
C LEU A 219 -17.05 -17.59 11.43
N ARG A 220 -16.17 -16.77 10.85
CA ARG A 220 -14.80 -16.69 11.31
C ARG A 220 -14.79 -15.69 12.47
N TYR A 221 -14.58 -16.21 13.68
CA TYR A 221 -14.14 -15.50 14.89
C TYR A 221 -15.20 -14.88 15.83
N ASP A 222 -16.39 -15.48 16.02
CA ASP A 222 -17.34 -15.11 17.08
C ASP A 222 -17.64 -13.59 17.20
N ILE A 223 -17.77 -12.91 16.06
CA ILE A 223 -18.18 -11.50 16.04
C ILE A 223 -19.70 -11.46 15.90
N PRO A 224 -20.46 -10.97 16.90
CA PRO A 224 -21.89 -10.77 16.75
C PRO A 224 -22.12 -9.60 15.78
N TRP A 225 -22.82 -9.89 14.68
CA TRP A 225 -23.25 -8.91 13.69
C TRP A 225 -24.49 -8.14 14.17
#